data_AF-A0A9E2NMA1-F1
#
_entry.id   AF-A0A9E2NMA1-F1
#
_cell.length_a   1.000
_cell.length_b   1.000
_cell.length_c   1.000
_cell.angle_alpha   90.00
_cell.angle_beta   90.00
_cell.angle_gamma   90.00
#
_symmetry.space_group_name_H-M   'P 1'
#
loop_
_entity.id
_entity.type
_entity.pdbx_description
1 polymer ?
#
loop_
_entity_poly.entity_id
_entity_poly.type
_entity_poly.pdbx_seq_one_letter_code
_entity_poly.pdbx_strand_id
1 'polypeptide(L)'
;MFEKKQHIEMMRKLAEGELDQLVEEIKQSKKALLKVETVEELLAIKAHIKAVIEKRSKLSNSLEKIEQQMNLSKEFAERQIASLEHMKFTLVEESEARKIRNQEIINRAMQVDKLIVTMDDQIKGSVAKMEEIESVLATISSAVKEINATAQSMKNQVNTFVETAQNVASNITGISSIAEQTNLLALNASIEAARAGEAGKGFAVVAEEIRKLSDGTKELLDNMIQLLTALESASLKTNEEVNATALGIEKVDNKVEEVGDNVKESKQSTLSLQEQIEKINNYVKDIEEEIQLNEQGAEKVHDNLMGYSLEYLAQLKEEVTGALTEIVASSQYYEETIKQLDMINQYKVLGNSKQ
;
A
#
# COMPACT_ATOMS: atom_id res chain seq x y z
N MET A 1 76.04 -40.58 78.36
CA MET A 1 75.93 -41.02 76.94
C MET A 1 74.61 -41.73 76.62
N PHE A 2 74.00 -42.47 77.55
CA PHE A 2 72.79 -43.25 77.29
C PHE A 2 71.52 -42.40 77.04
N GLU A 3 71.32 -41.31 77.82
CA GLU A 3 70.15 -40.42 77.65
C GLU A 3 70.17 -39.61 76.35
N LYS A 4 71.36 -39.24 75.85
CA LYS A 4 71.50 -38.51 74.58
C LYS A 4 71.15 -39.40 73.39
N LYS A 5 71.46 -40.71 73.45
CA LYS A 5 71.05 -41.70 72.43
C LYS A 5 69.55 -41.93 72.42
N GLN A 6 68.91 -42.09 73.59
CA GLN A 6 67.45 -42.27 73.66
C GLN A 6 66.68 -41.04 73.18
N HIS A 7 67.10 -39.82 73.53
CA HIS A 7 66.48 -38.61 72.98
C HIS A 7 66.69 -38.45 71.48
N ILE A 8 67.87 -38.80 70.95
CA ILE A 8 68.13 -38.81 69.51
C ILE A 8 67.26 -39.87 68.83
N GLU A 9 67.05 -41.03 69.45
CA GLU A 9 66.23 -42.11 68.92
C GLU A 9 64.73 -41.79 68.98
N MET A 10 64.29 -41.10 70.04
CA MET A 10 62.93 -40.58 70.15
C MET A 10 62.66 -39.48 69.12
N MET A 11 63.59 -38.52 68.97
CA MET A 11 63.52 -37.47 67.94
C MET A 11 63.64 -38.04 66.52
N ARG A 12 64.42 -39.11 66.34
CA ARG A 12 64.54 -39.85 65.09
C ARG A 12 63.24 -40.58 64.76
N LYS A 13 62.61 -41.29 65.70
CA LYS A 13 61.32 -41.95 65.49
C LYS A 13 60.17 -40.97 65.26
N LEU A 14 60.24 -39.81 65.89
CA LEU A 14 59.32 -38.69 65.66
C LEU A 14 59.54 -38.07 64.27
N ALA A 15 60.79 -38.02 63.79
CA ALA A 15 61.14 -37.62 62.42
C ALA A 15 60.87 -38.72 61.37
N GLU A 16 60.87 -40.00 61.76
CA GLU A 16 60.61 -41.18 60.94
C GLU A 16 59.13 -41.60 60.96
N GLY A 17 58.24 -40.82 61.62
CA GLY A 17 56.79 -41.04 61.61
C GLY A 17 56.28 -42.23 62.42
N GLU A 18 57.11 -42.88 63.23
CA GLU A 18 56.78 -44.08 64.03
C GLU A 18 55.93 -43.77 65.28
N LEU A 19 54.94 -42.87 65.16
CA LEU A 19 54.15 -42.33 66.27
C LEU A 19 53.43 -43.40 67.10
N ASP A 20 52.89 -44.45 66.47
CA ASP A 20 52.24 -45.57 67.18
C ASP A 20 53.21 -46.35 68.07
N GLN A 21 54.41 -46.58 67.53
CA GLN A 21 55.45 -47.37 68.17
C GLN A 21 56.13 -46.54 69.26
N LEU A 22 56.30 -45.24 69.03
CA LEU A 22 56.77 -44.24 69.98
C LEU A 22 55.80 -44.09 71.16
N VAL A 23 54.48 -43.99 70.90
CA VAL A 23 53.45 -43.92 71.94
C VAL A 23 53.47 -45.19 72.82
N GLU A 24 53.58 -46.37 72.23
CA GLU A 24 53.67 -47.61 73.03
C GLU A 24 55.01 -47.79 73.75
N GLU A 25 56.13 -47.42 73.15
CA GLU A 25 57.44 -47.45 73.80
C GLU A 25 57.53 -46.46 74.97
N ILE A 26 56.93 -45.27 74.85
CA ILE A 26 56.89 -44.30 75.95
C ILE A 26 55.97 -44.79 77.07
N LYS A 27 54.80 -45.39 76.76
CA LYS A 27 53.92 -46.04 77.74
C LYS A 27 54.61 -47.14 78.55
N GLN A 28 55.54 -47.88 77.94
CA GLN A 28 56.24 -49.01 78.57
C GLN A 28 57.48 -48.61 79.40
N SER A 29 57.92 -47.35 79.35
CA SER A 29 59.19 -46.90 79.94
C SER A 29 59.04 -46.40 81.41
N LYS A 30 59.91 -46.82 82.34
CA LYS A 30 59.76 -46.64 83.82
C LYS A 30 59.97 -45.23 84.46
N LYS A 31 60.49 -44.19 83.77
CA LYS A 31 60.61 -42.79 84.29
C LYS A 31 59.30 -41.98 84.12
N ALA A 32 58.65 -41.52 85.19
CA ALA A 32 57.19 -41.31 85.23
C ALA A 32 56.61 -39.87 85.21
N LEU A 33 57.35 -38.77 84.94
CA LEU A 33 56.72 -37.42 84.98
C LEU A 33 56.81 -36.57 83.70
N LEU A 34 57.83 -36.72 82.85
CA LEU A 34 57.87 -36.08 81.52
C LEU A 34 57.20 -36.92 80.39
N LYS A 35 56.58 -38.06 80.74
CA LYS A 35 56.11 -39.09 79.80
C LYS A 35 54.64 -39.10 79.47
N VAL A 36 53.79 -38.66 80.39
CA VAL A 36 52.34 -38.64 80.16
C VAL A 36 52.01 -37.47 79.25
N GLU A 37 52.56 -36.29 79.55
CA GLU A 37 52.38 -35.06 78.78
C GLU A 37 52.89 -35.22 77.32
N THR A 38 54.09 -35.77 77.10
CA THR A 38 54.63 -36.00 75.75
C THR A 38 53.85 -37.04 74.94
N VAL A 39 53.28 -38.06 75.57
CA VAL A 39 52.43 -39.07 74.88
C VAL A 39 51.05 -38.51 74.58
N GLU A 40 50.45 -37.78 75.50
CA GLU A 40 49.19 -37.09 75.31
C GLU A 40 49.30 -36.05 74.19
N GLU A 41 50.39 -35.29 74.13
CA GLU A 41 50.72 -34.37 73.04
C GLU A 41 50.85 -35.09 71.69
N LEU A 42 51.55 -36.23 71.64
CA LEU A 42 51.71 -37.02 70.40
C LEU A 42 50.39 -37.64 69.91
N LEU A 43 49.55 -38.13 70.83
CA LEU A 43 48.21 -38.60 70.52
C LEU A 43 47.31 -37.46 70.04
N ALA A 44 47.43 -36.27 70.63
CA ALA A 44 46.73 -35.07 70.19
C ALA A 44 47.19 -34.66 68.77
N ILE A 45 48.50 -34.66 68.49
CA ILE A 45 49.05 -34.37 67.15
C ILE A 45 48.52 -35.39 66.13
N LYS A 46 48.52 -36.68 66.45
CA LYS A 46 47.97 -37.72 65.56
C LYS A 46 46.48 -37.51 65.28
N ALA A 47 45.69 -37.19 66.30
CA ALA A 47 44.28 -36.88 66.14
C ALA A 47 44.06 -35.63 65.26
N HIS A 48 44.89 -34.60 65.44
CA HIS A 48 44.88 -33.40 64.58
C HIS A 48 45.26 -33.72 63.13
N ILE A 49 46.31 -34.51 62.89
CA ILE A 49 46.71 -34.95 61.55
C ILE A 49 45.56 -35.70 60.87
N LYS A 50 44.93 -36.65 61.58
CA LYS A 50 43.77 -37.40 61.05
C LYS A 50 42.59 -36.47 60.72
N ALA A 51 42.29 -35.51 61.59
CA ALA A 51 41.25 -34.52 61.34
C ALA A 51 41.58 -33.58 60.16
N VAL A 52 42.85 -33.22 59.98
CA VAL A 52 43.34 -32.42 58.83
C VAL A 52 43.22 -33.21 57.54
N ILE A 53 43.60 -34.50 57.53
CA ILE A 53 43.44 -35.39 56.38
C ILE A 53 41.97 -35.51 56.00
N GLU A 54 41.07 -35.76 56.96
CA GLU A 54 39.64 -35.89 56.70
C GLU A 54 39.03 -34.58 56.14
N LYS A 55 39.40 -33.43 56.70
CA LYS A 55 38.96 -32.12 56.19
C LYS A 55 39.51 -31.84 54.79
N ARG A 56 40.78 -32.13 54.52
CA ARG A 56 41.39 -31.98 53.20
C ARG A 56 40.78 -32.92 52.17
N SER A 57 40.47 -34.16 52.53
CA SER A 57 39.78 -35.12 51.66
C SER A 57 38.38 -34.62 51.28
N LYS A 58 37.61 -34.09 52.24
CA LYS A 58 36.31 -33.47 51.95
C LYS A 58 36.43 -32.25 51.03
N LEU A 59 37.47 -31.43 51.23
CA LEU A 59 37.75 -30.28 50.37
C LEU A 59 38.17 -30.72 48.96
N SER A 60 39.02 -31.73 48.83
CA SER A 60 39.43 -32.33 47.55
C SER A 60 38.22 -32.83 46.75
N ASN A 61 37.32 -33.58 47.40
CA ASN A 61 36.10 -34.05 46.75
C ASN A 61 35.16 -32.90 46.34
N SER A 62 35.21 -31.79 47.08
CA SER A 62 34.43 -30.59 46.75
C SER A 62 35.04 -29.84 45.57
N LEU A 63 36.37 -29.72 45.51
CA LEU A 63 37.11 -29.15 44.39
C LEU A 63 36.89 -29.97 43.10
N GLU A 64 36.93 -31.30 43.18
CA GLU A 64 36.63 -32.17 42.03
C GLU A 64 35.21 -31.94 41.48
N LYS A 65 34.21 -31.78 42.37
CA LYS A 65 32.85 -31.43 41.95
C LYS A 65 32.76 -30.04 41.31
N ILE A 66 33.46 -29.06 41.86
CA ILE A 66 33.51 -27.70 41.28
C ILE A 66 34.20 -27.74 39.92
N GLU A 67 35.32 -28.45 39.78
CA GLU A 67 36.03 -28.65 38.53
C GLU A 67 35.12 -29.24 37.44
N GLN A 68 34.36 -30.30 37.78
CA GLN A 68 33.36 -30.87 36.87
C GLN A 68 32.29 -29.85 36.46
N GLN A 69 31.75 -29.08 37.41
CA GLN A 69 30.76 -28.04 37.12
C GLN A 69 31.33 -26.92 36.25
N MET A 70 32.57 -26.50 36.48
CA MET A 70 33.23 -25.46 35.70
C MET A 70 33.56 -25.93 34.28
N ASN A 71 33.95 -27.19 34.10
CA ASN A 71 34.09 -27.79 32.77
C ASN A 71 32.77 -27.77 32.00
N LEU A 72 31.65 -28.15 32.65
CA LEU A 72 30.32 -28.05 32.04
C LEU A 72 29.94 -26.60 31.70
N SER A 73 30.26 -25.65 32.58
CA SER A 73 30.01 -24.22 32.35
C SER A 73 30.84 -23.67 31.19
N LYS A 74 32.09 -24.12 31.03
CA LYS A 74 32.96 -23.77 29.91
C LYS A 74 32.40 -24.29 28.60
N GLU A 75 32.07 -25.58 28.53
CA GLU A 75 31.45 -26.17 27.34
C GLU A 75 30.14 -25.46 26.97
N PHE A 76 29.33 -25.09 27.97
CA PHE A 76 28.10 -24.36 27.76
C PHE A 76 28.35 -22.97 27.15
N ALA A 77 29.33 -22.22 27.66
CA ALA A 77 29.73 -20.93 27.09
C ALA A 77 30.25 -21.08 25.65
N GLU A 78 31.09 -22.09 25.37
CA GLU A 78 31.60 -22.37 24.02
C GLU A 78 30.49 -22.71 23.03
N ARG A 79 29.51 -23.53 23.44
CA ARG A 79 28.33 -23.83 22.59
C ARG A 79 27.48 -22.60 22.33
N GLN A 80 27.27 -21.74 23.33
CA GLN A 80 26.52 -20.50 23.14
C GLN A 80 27.24 -19.53 22.19
N ILE A 81 28.56 -19.36 22.33
CA ILE A 81 29.36 -18.53 21.41
C ILE A 81 29.22 -19.03 19.98
N ALA A 82 29.41 -20.34 19.75
CA ALA A 82 29.28 -20.92 18.42
C ALA A 82 27.86 -20.69 17.83
N SER A 83 26.82 -20.81 18.66
CA SER A 83 25.45 -20.52 18.25
C SER A 83 25.24 -19.05 17.88
N LEU A 84 25.80 -18.11 18.64
CA LEU A 84 25.71 -16.68 18.34
C LEU A 84 26.55 -16.28 17.13
N GLU A 85 27.71 -16.92 16.91
CA GLU A 85 28.51 -16.71 15.70
C GLU A 85 27.76 -17.16 14.45
N HIS A 86 27.04 -18.29 14.53
CA HIS A 86 26.16 -18.73 13.46
C HIS A 86 25.02 -17.73 13.23
N MET A 87 24.36 -17.28 14.29
CA MET A 87 23.31 -16.26 14.22
C MET A 87 23.80 -14.95 13.59
N LYS A 88 25.03 -14.53 13.92
CA LYS A 88 25.69 -13.36 13.34
C LYS A 88 25.83 -13.50 11.83
N PHE A 89 26.31 -14.65 11.36
CA PHE A 89 26.47 -14.90 9.93
C PHE A 89 25.11 -14.81 9.20
N THR A 90 24.08 -15.48 9.72
CA THR A 90 22.73 -15.43 9.16
C THR A 90 22.14 -14.02 9.15
N LEU A 91 22.35 -13.24 10.22
CA LEU A 91 21.86 -11.85 10.30
C LEU A 91 22.55 -10.92 9.29
N VAL A 92 23.85 -11.12 9.02
CA VAL A 92 24.55 -10.34 8.00
C VAL A 92 23.99 -10.64 6.61
N GLU A 93 23.82 -11.92 6.26
CA GLU A 93 23.18 -12.32 5.00
C GLU A 93 21.76 -11.77 4.88
N GLU A 94 20.96 -11.85 5.95
CA GLU A 94 19.60 -11.31 5.97
C GLU A 94 19.57 -9.77 5.81
N SER A 95 20.52 -9.07 6.44
CA SER A 95 20.68 -7.62 6.34
C SER A 95 21.01 -7.18 4.92
N GLU A 96 21.94 -7.86 4.24
CA GLU A 96 22.26 -7.58 2.83
C GLU A 96 21.07 -7.84 1.91
N ALA A 97 20.39 -8.99 2.07
CA ALA A 97 19.19 -9.31 1.31
C ALA A 97 18.07 -8.29 1.56
N ARG A 98 17.95 -7.78 2.79
CA ARG A 98 16.99 -6.72 3.15
C ARG A 98 17.31 -5.39 2.49
N LYS A 99 18.58 -4.98 2.45
CA LYS A 99 19.00 -3.74 1.74
C LYS A 99 18.62 -3.76 0.26
N ILE A 100 18.86 -4.89 -0.41
CA ILE A 100 18.46 -5.07 -1.82
C ILE A 100 16.95 -4.92 -1.97
N ARG A 101 16.17 -5.60 -1.10
CA ARG A 101 14.70 -5.53 -1.13
C ARG A 101 14.17 -4.12 -0.86
N ASN A 102 14.74 -3.41 0.11
CA ASN A 102 14.38 -2.03 0.42
C ASN A 102 14.68 -1.11 -0.76
N GLN A 103 15.81 -1.27 -1.44
CA GLN A 103 16.14 -0.51 -2.63
C GLN A 103 15.14 -0.76 -3.77
N GLU A 104 14.69 -2.00 -3.96
CA GLU A 104 13.63 -2.31 -4.92
C GLU A 104 12.29 -1.64 -4.56
N ILE A 105 11.94 -1.57 -3.28
CA ILE A 105 10.72 -0.89 -2.82
C ILE A 105 10.83 0.62 -3.07
N ILE A 106 11.97 1.25 -2.77
CA ILE A 106 12.22 2.67 -3.07
C ILE A 106 12.07 2.94 -4.58
N ASN A 107 12.67 2.09 -5.41
CA ASN A 107 12.55 2.24 -6.87
C ASN A 107 11.10 2.11 -7.35
N ARG A 108 10.29 1.24 -6.73
CA ARG A 108 8.85 1.13 -7.00
C ARG A 108 8.09 2.35 -6.52
N ALA A 109 8.40 2.89 -5.34
CA ALA A 109 7.83 4.13 -4.81
C ALA A 109 8.06 5.30 -5.78
N MET A 110 9.29 5.47 -6.28
CA MET A 110 9.61 6.49 -7.30
C MET A 110 8.82 6.31 -8.61
N GLN A 111 8.52 5.07 -9.00
CA GLN A 111 7.67 4.82 -10.17
C GLN A 111 6.21 5.23 -9.90
N VAL A 112 5.71 4.97 -8.69
CA VAL A 112 4.37 5.40 -8.26
C VAL A 112 4.28 6.93 -8.25
N ASP A 113 5.28 7.64 -7.74
CA ASP A 113 5.34 9.11 -7.81
C ASP A 113 5.24 9.64 -9.23
N LYS A 114 5.95 9.01 -10.17
CA LYS A 114 5.86 9.39 -11.59
C LYS A 114 4.45 9.16 -12.16
N LEU A 115 3.78 8.08 -11.75
CA LEU A 115 2.40 7.80 -12.13
C LEU A 115 1.45 8.84 -11.55
N ILE A 116 1.66 9.26 -10.29
CA ILE A 116 0.88 10.32 -9.64
C ILE A 116 0.95 11.62 -10.43
N VAL A 117 2.16 12.06 -10.82
CA VAL A 117 2.34 13.28 -11.64
C VAL A 117 1.58 13.16 -12.96
N THR A 118 1.66 11.99 -13.62
CA THR A 118 0.95 11.75 -14.89
C THR A 118 -0.57 11.77 -14.70
N MET A 119 -1.07 11.21 -13.59
CA MET A 119 -2.49 11.23 -13.25
C MET A 119 -2.99 12.65 -12.95
N ASP A 120 -2.20 13.47 -12.26
CA ASP A 120 -2.54 14.87 -11.99
C ASP A 120 -2.68 15.68 -13.29
N ASP A 121 -1.77 15.49 -14.25
CA ASP A 121 -1.87 16.09 -15.58
C ASP A 121 -3.11 15.60 -16.35
N GLN A 122 -3.45 14.31 -16.25
CA GLN A 122 -4.67 13.76 -16.86
C GLN A 122 -5.95 14.30 -16.23
N ILE A 123 -5.96 14.52 -14.91
CA ILE A 123 -7.06 15.15 -14.20
C ILE A 123 -7.23 16.59 -14.67
N LYS A 124 -6.16 17.39 -14.71
CA LYS A 124 -6.20 18.76 -15.23
C LYS A 124 -6.71 18.81 -16.67
N GLY A 125 -6.22 17.92 -17.52
CA GLY A 125 -6.68 17.80 -18.91
C GLY A 125 -8.16 17.40 -19.02
N SER A 126 -8.65 16.52 -18.13
CA SER A 126 -10.06 16.14 -18.07
C SER A 126 -10.95 17.31 -17.64
N VAL A 127 -10.55 18.07 -16.62
CA VAL A 127 -11.29 19.26 -16.16
C VAL A 127 -11.38 20.30 -17.29
N ALA A 128 -10.27 20.62 -17.95
CA ALA A 128 -10.26 21.59 -19.05
C ALA A 128 -11.19 21.18 -20.20
N LYS A 129 -11.21 19.88 -20.56
CA LYS A 129 -12.15 19.36 -21.57
C LYS A 129 -13.61 19.46 -21.13
N MET A 130 -13.90 19.26 -19.85
CA MET A 130 -15.27 19.42 -19.34
C MET A 130 -15.73 20.87 -19.42
N GLU A 131 -14.87 21.83 -19.08
CA GLU A 131 -15.15 23.28 -19.25
C GLU A 131 -15.37 23.66 -20.72
N GLU A 132 -14.60 23.08 -21.63
CA GLU A 132 -14.80 23.24 -23.07
C GLU A 132 -16.16 22.69 -23.52
N ILE A 133 -16.55 21.50 -23.04
CA ILE A 133 -17.86 20.91 -23.34
C ILE A 133 -18.99 21.78 -22.78
N GLU A 134 -18.88 22.30 -21.55
CA GLU A 134 -19.88 23.22 -20.97
C GLU A 134 -20.07 24.48 -21.85
N SER A 135 -18.96 25.05 -22.35
CA SER A 135 -19.00 26.19 -23.27
C SER A 135 -19.68 25.85 -24.61
N VAL A 136 -19.38 24.68 -25.16
CA VAL A 136 -20.03 24.18 -26.39
C VAL A 136 -21.53 23.94 -26.16
N LEU A 137 -21.92 23.34 -25.04
CA LEU A 137 -23.34 23.13 -24.69
C LEU A 137 -24.09 24.46 -24.56
N ALA A 138 -23.48 25.48 -23.94
CA ALA A 138 -24.08 26.81 -23.86
C ALA A 138 -24.31 27.43 -25.25
N THR A 139 -23.34 27.26 -26.16
CA THR A 139 -23.45 27.71 -27.54
C THR A 139 -24.55 26.97 -28.31
N ILE A 140 -24.63 25.64 -28.15
CA ILE A 140 -25.69 24.83 -28.76
C ILE A 140 -27.06 25.25 -28.21
N SER A 141 -27.22 25.44 -26.90
CA SER A 141 -28.48 25.87 -26.30
C SER A 141 -28.93 27.24 -26.84
N SER A 142 -27.99 28.17 -27.07
CA SER A 142 -28.31 29.45 -27.71
C SER A 142 -28.80 29.26 -29.15
N ALA A 143 -28.09 28.44 -29.95
CA ALA A 143 -28.47 28.16 -31.33
C ALA A 143 -29.85 27.47 -31.42
N VAL A 144 -30.14 26.52 -30.53
CA VAL A 144 -31.45 25.84 -30.42
C VAL A 144 -32.57 26.86 -30.17
N LYS A 145 -32.36 27.84 -29.29
CA LYS A 145 -33.33 28.92 -29.05
C LYS A 145 -33.58 29.79 -30.28
N GLU A 146 -32.53 30.15 -31.01
CA GLU A 146 -32.63 30.92 -32.26
C GLU A 146 -33.37 30.16 -33.36
N ILE A 147 -33.06 28.88 -33.53
CA ILE A 147 -33.75 28.01 -34.50
C ILE A 147 -35.22 27.89 -34.14
N ASN A 148 -35.56 27.73 -32.85
CA ASN A 148 -36.95 27.65 -32.40
C ASN A 148 -37.72 28.94 -32.69
N ALA A 149 -37.12 30.10 -32.39
CA ALA A 149 -37.70 31.40 -32.71
C ALA A 149 -37.93 31.55 -34.24
N THR A 150 -36.98 31.10 -35.04
CA THR A 150 -37.07 31.13 -36.51
C THR A 150 -38.18 30.21 -37.03
N ALA A 151 -38.28 28.98 -36.52
CA ALA A 151 -39.33 28.04 -36.87
C ALA A 151 -40.72 28.59 -36.53
N GLN A 152 -40.87 29.21 -35.36
CA GLN A 152 -42.11 29.85 -34.95
C GLN A 152 -42.48 31.03 -35.85
N SER A 153 -41.51 31.86 -36.23
CA SER A 153 -41.71 32.95 -37.19
C SER A 153 -42.14 32.43 -38.57
N MET A 154 -41.51 31.37 -39.05
CA MET A 154 -41.84 30.74 -40.33
C MET A 154 -43.27 30.18 -40.31
N LYS A 155 -43.66 29.52 -39.22
CA LYS A 155 -45.04 29.04 -39.02
C LYS A 155 -46.06 30.17 -39.14
N ASN A 156 -45.79 31.30 -38.49
CA ASN A 156 -46.66 32.48 -38.57
C ASN A 156 -46.73 33.04 -40.00
N GLN A 157 -45.61 33.14 -40.71
CA GLN A 157 -45.57 33.61 -42.09
C GLN A 157 -46.34 32.69 -43.04
N VAL A 158 -46.20 31.37 -42.89
CA VAL A 158 -46.95 30.38 -43.68
C VAL A 158 -48.46 30.53 -43.44
N ASN A 159 -48.89 30.69 -42.18
CA ASN A 159 -50.30 30.90 -41.86
C ASN A 159 -50.86 32.18 -42.52
N THR A 160 -50.15 33.30 -42.40
CA THR A 160 -50.53 34.56 -43.05
C THR A 160 -50.58 34.43 -44.58
N PHE A 161 -49.65 33.67 -45.16
CA PHE A 161 -49.62 33.42 -46.60
C PHE A 161 -50.83 32.60 -47.06
N VAL A 162 -51.21 31.55 -46.32
CA VAL A 162 -52.42 30.75 -46.58
C VAL A 162 -53.68 31.61 -46.51
N GLU A 163 -53.83 32.44 -45.46
CA GLU A 163 -54.96 33.38 -45.35
C GLU A 163 -55.01 34.36 -46.53
N THR A 164 -53.85 34.89 -46.95
CA THR A 164 -53.76 35.80 -48.09
C THR A 164 -54.15 35.08 -49.39
N ALA A 165 -53.68 33.86 -49.61
CA ALA A 165 -54.02 33.06 -50.78
C ALA A 165 -55.52 32.76 -50.85
N GLN A 166 -56.17 32.46 -49.72
CA GLN A 166 -57.62 32.26 -49.64
C GLN A 166 -58.40 33.54 -50.00
N ASN A 167 -57.94 34.70 -49.55
CA ASN A 167 -58.55 35.98 -49.91
C ASN A 167 -58.42 36.27 -51.42
N VAL A 168 -57.25 35.96 -52.03
CA VAL A 168 -57.05 36.10 -53.48
C VAL A 168 -57.95 35.13 -54.25
N ALA A 169 -58.07 33.88 -53.79
CA ALA A 169 -58.97 32.90 -54.39
C ALA A 169 -60.42 33.39 -54.40
N SER A 170 -60.90 33.94 -53.29
CA SER A 170 -62.25 34.52 -53.19
C SER A 170 -62.47 35.66 -54.19
N ASN A 171 -61.49 36.57 -54.33
CA ASN A 171 -61.55 37.65 -55.30
C ASN A 171 -61.60 37.12 -56.75
N ILE A 172 -60.80 36.10 -57.08
CA ILE A 172 -60.81 35.46 -58.41
C ILE A 172 -62.18 34.84 -58.71
N THR A 173 -62.82 34.16 -57.75
CA THR A 173 -64.19 33.65 -57.93
C THR A 173 -65.18 34.78 -58.22
N GLY A 174 -65.04 35.92 -57.55
CA GLY A 174 -65.82 37.12 -57.82
C GLY A 174 -65.61 37.66 -59.25
N ILE A 175 -64.37 37.79 -59.70
CA ILE A 175 -64.04 38.25 -61.06
C ILE A 175 -64.54 37.25 -62.12
N SER A 176 -64.42 35.94 -61.85
CA SER A 176 -64.91 34.91 -62.76
C SER A 176 -66.43 35.01 -62.95
N SER A 177 -67.15 35.30 -61.86
CA SER A 177 -68.59 35.58 -61.91
C SER A 177 -68.91 36.85 -62.74
N ILE A 178 -68.10 37.91 -62.63
CA ILE A 178 -68.25 39.13 -63.44
C ILE A 178 -67.96 38.83 -64.93
N ALA A 179 -66.90 38.08 -65.23
CA ALA A 179 -66.55 37.69 -66.59
C ALA A 179 -67.66 36.84 -67.22
N GLU A 180 -68.28 35.93 -66.46
CA GLU A 180 -69.44 35.15 -66.90
C GLU A 180 -70.67 36.02 -67.18
N GLN A 181 -70.98 36.97 -66.30
CA GLN A 181 -72.07 37.92 -66.53
C GLN A 181 -71.80 38.81 -67.75
N THR A 182 -70.56 39.26 -67.93
CA THR A 182 -70.14 40.09 -69.07
C THR A 182 -70.25 39.29 -70.37
N ASN A 183 -69.88 38.01 -70.35
CA ASN A 183 -70.04 37.10 -71.48
C ASN A 183 -71.51 36.93 -71.86
N LEU A 184 -72.40 36.75 -70.87
CA LEU A 184 -73.84 36.65 -71.08
C LEU A 184 -74.44 37.96 -71.61
N LEU A 185 -74.01 39.11 -71.09
CA LEU A 185 -74.40 40.44 -71.59
C LEU A 185 -73.97 40.64 -73.05
N ALA A 186 -72.73 40.28 -73.38
CA ALA A 186 -72.19 40.35 -74.73
C ALA A 186 -72.94 39.43 -75.69
N LEU A 187 -73.28 38.21 -75.26
CA LEU A 187 -74.09 37.28 -76.05
C LEU A 187 -75.47 37.87 -76.36
N ASN A 188 -76.15 38.43 -75.35
CA ASN A 188 -77.44 39.09 -75.54
C ASN A 188 -77.34 40.29 -76.49
N ALA A 189 -76.27 41.08 -76.39
CA ALA A 189 -76.01 42.19 -77.30
C ALA A 189 -75.73 41.73 -78.74
N SER A 190 -74.96 40.64 -78.95
CA SER A 190 -74.74 40.04 -80.26
C SER A 190 -76.03 39.54 -80.90
N ILE A 191 -76.93 38.92 -80.11
CA ILE A 191 -78.25 38.47 -80.58
C ILE A 191 -79.10 39.67 -81.03
N GLU A 192 -79.16 40.73 -80.22
CA GLU A 192 -79.98 41.90 -80.56
C GLU A 192 -79.39 42.71 -81.73
N ALA A 193 -78.06 42.76 -81.85
CA ALA A 193 -77.38 43.34 -83.00
C ALA A 193 -77.66 42.56 -84.30
N ALA A 194 -77.71 41.22 -84.25
CA ALA A 194 -78.12 40.41 -85.38
C ALA A 194 -79.60 40.65 -85.76
N ARG A 195 -80.46 40.88 -84.76
CA ARG A 195 -81.89 41.18 -84.93
C ARG A 195 -82.14 42.53 -85.61
N ALA A 196 -81.28 43.52 -85.38
CA ALA A 196 -81.33 44.83 -86.03
C ALA A 196 -80.84 44.84 -87.50
N GLY A 197 -80.34 43.71 -88.02
CA GLY A 197 -79.94 43.56 -89.42
C GLY A 197 -78.76 44.45 -89.82
N GLU A 198 -78.85 45.14 -90.97
CA GLU A 198 -77.77 46.03 -91.48
C GLU A 198 -77.41 47.17 -90.50
N ALA A 199 -78.38 47.68 -89.73
CA ALA A 199 -78.14 48.76 -88.76
C ALA A 199 -77.36 48.30 -87.52
N GLY A 200 -77.34 46.99 -87.23
CA GLY A 200 -76.68 46.40 -86.05
C GLY A 200 -75.26 45.89 -86.28
N LYS A 201 -74.74 45.89 -87.52
CA LYS A 201 -73.42 45.33 -87.85
C LYS A 201 -72.28 45.85 -86.97
N GLY A 202 -72.22 47.16 -86.71
CA GLY A 202 -71.20 47.76 -85.85
C GLY A 202 -71.29 47.28 -84.40
N PHE A 203 -72.52 47.15 -83.87
CA PHE A 203 -72.77 46.63 -82.52
C PHE A 203 -72.44 45.14 -82.40
N ALA A 204 -72.70 44.35 -83.44
CA ALA A 204 -72.38 42.91 -83.46
C ALA A 204 -70.87 42.67 -83.35
N VAL A 205 -70.05 43.50 -84.02
CA VAL A 205 -68.58 43.41 -83.93
C VAL A 205 -68.10 43.72 -82.51
N VAL A 206 -68.64 44.78 -81.89
CA VAL A 206 -68.28 45.16 -80.51
C VAL A 206 -68.70 44.06 -79.52
N ALA A 207 -69.91 43.51 -79.67
CA ALA A 207 -70.41 42.48 -78.79
C ALA A 207 -69.59 41.17 -78.88
N GLU A 208 -69.19 40.75 -80.08
CA GLU A 208 -68.31 39.58 -80.23
C GLU A 208 -66.92 39.82 -79.63
N GLU A 209 -66.39 41.03 -79.72
CA GLU A 209 -65.09 41.34 -79.12
C GLU A 209 -65.13 41.39 -77.58
N ILE A 210 -66.24 41.87 -76.99
CA ILE A 210 -66.48 41.77 -75.54
C ILE A 210 -66.61 40.30 -75.12
N ARG A 211 -67.25 39.45 -75.94
CA ARG A 211 -67.37 38.01 -75.71
C ARG A 211 -66.00 37.34 -75.65
N LYS A 212 -65.15 37.58 -76.65
CA LYS A 212 -63.76 37.08 -76.67
C LYS A 212 -62.94 37.58 -75.48
N LEU A 213 -63.08 38.84 -75.09
CA LEU A 213 -62.41 39.39 -73.90
C LEU A 213 -62.85 38.68 -72.63
N SER A 214 -64.15 38.39 -72.50
CA SER A 214 -64.72 37.71 -71.33
C SER A 214 -64.25 36.25 -71.25
N ASP A 215 -64.23 35.54 -72.37
CA ASP A 215 -63.72 34.17 -72.45
C ASP A 215 -62.21 34.12 -72.16
N GLY A 216 -61.42 35.04 -72.72
CA GLY A 216 -59.99 35.14 -72.41
C GLY A 216 -59.71 35.53 -70.95
N THR A 217 -60.60 36.31 -70.33
CA THR A 217 -60.53 36.62 -68.90
C THR A 217 -60.78 35.38 -68.05
N LYS A 218 -61.78 34.55 -68.40
CA LYS A 218 -62.04 33.27 -67.71
C LYS A 218 -60.83 32.34 -67.78
N GLU A 219 -60.21 32.18 -68.95
CA GLU A 219 -59.03 31.33 -69.12
C GLU A 219 -57.85 31.81 -68.25
N LEU A 220 -57.61 33.12 -68.16
CA LEU A 220 -56.59 33.68 -67.27
C LEU A 220 -56.90 33.42 -65.78
N LEU A 221 -58.17 33.52 -65.37
CA LEU A 221 -58.60 33.26 -64.00
C LEU A 221 -58.46 31.77 -63.65
N ASP A 222 -58.78 30.86 -64.56
CA ASP A 222 -58.60 29.42 -64.35
C ASP A 222 -57.12 29.07 -64.13
N ASN A 223 -56.22 29.68 -64.92
CA ASN A 223 -54.78 29.56 -64.71
C ASN A 223 -54.34 30.11 -63.34
N MET A 224 -54.93 31.22 -62.88
CA MET A 224 -54.66 31.74 -61.54
C MET A 224 -55.14 30.81 -60.43
N ILE A 225 -56.27 30.13 -60.59
CA ILE A 225 -56.77 29.14 -59.61
C ILE A 225 -55.80 27.95 -59.50
N GLN A 226 -55.28 27.46 -60.63
CA GLN A 226 -54.28 26.39 -60.63
C GLN A 226 -53.00 26.80 -59.88
N LEU A 227 -52.52 28.02 -60.11
CA LEU A 227 -51.36 28.57 -59.39
C LEU A 227 -51.62 28.69 -57.88
N LEU A 228 -52.79 29.16 -57.47
CA LEU A 228 -53.17 29.25 -56.05
C LEU A 228 -53.24 27.87 -55.39
N THR A 229 -53.79 26.88 -56.08
CA THR A 229 -53.85 25.50 -55.57
C THR A 229 -52.44 24.93 -55.37
N ALA A 230 -51.53 25.21 -56.30
CA ALA A 230 -50.12 24.82 -56.17
C ALA A 230 -49.43 25.53 -54.98
N LEU A 231 -49.73 26.81 -54.76
CA LEU A 231 -49.22 27.59 -53.63
C LEU A 231 -49.75 27.09 -52.28
N GLU A 232 -51.02 26.72 -52.20
CA GLU A 232 -51.63 26.13 -50.99
C GLU A 232 -50.94 24.80 -50.65
N SER A 233 -50.77 23.92 -51.64
CA SER A 233 -50.06 22.65 -51.47
C SER A 233 -48.60 22.85 -51.01
N ALA A 234 -47.89 23.80 -51.60
CA ALA A 234 -46.54 24.16 -51.18
C ALA A 234 -46.51 24.67 -49.72
N SER A 235 -47.49 25.47 -49.32
CA SER A 235 -47.60 26.02 -47.96
C SER A 235 -47.88 24.95 -46.91
N LEU A 236 -48.75 23.98 -47.22
CA LEU A 236 -49.01 22.83 -46.36
C LEU A 236 -47.73 22.01 -46.14
N LYS A 237 -46.98 21.75 -47.21
CA LYS A 237 -45.69 21.05 -47.13
C LYS A 237 -44.68 21.83 -46.28
N THR A 238 -44.58 23.15 -46.46
CA THR A 238 -43.71 23.97 -45.60
C THR A 238 -44.11 23.90 -44.13
N ASN A 239 -45.41 23.86 -43.81
CA ASN A 239 -45.87 23.73 -42.43
C ASN A 239 -45.50 22.36 -41.83
N GLU A 240 -45.58 21.28 -42.61
CA GLU A 240 -45.10 19.95 -42.20
C GLU A 240 -43.59 19.96 -41.91
N GLU A 241 -42.79 20.56 -42.78
CA GLU A 241 -41.33 20.70 -42.60
C GLU A 241 -40.98 21.55 -41.36
N VAL A 242 -41.74 22.61 -41.08
CA VAL A 242 -41.58 23.43 -39.87
C VAL A 242 -41.91 22.63 -38.60
N ASN A 243 -42.99 21.85 -38.60
CA ASN A 243 -43.33 21.01 -37.45
C ASN A 243 -42.29 19.89 -37.25
N ALA A 244 -41.76 19.30 -38.33
CA ALA A 244 -40.67 18.33 -38.24
C ALA A 244 -39.40 18.96 -37.65
N THR A 245 -39.10 20.21 -38.02
CA THR A 245 -37.99 20.99 -37.45
C THR A 245 -38.20 21.21 -35.95
N ALA A 246 -39.40 21.58 -35.50
CA ALA A 246 -39.71 21.76 -34.08
C ALA A 246 -39.49 20.47 -33.26
N LEU A 247 -39.90 19.30 -33.78
CA LEU A 247 -39.61 18.01 -33.14
C LEU A 247 -38.11 17.69 -33.12
N GLY A 248 -37.37 18.12 -34.15
CA GLY A 248 -35.91 18.01 -34.19
C GLY A 248 -35.23 18.82 -33.09
N ILE A 249 -35.70 20.06 -32.86
CA ILE A 249 -35.22 20.96 -31.80
C ILE A 249 -35.42 20.33 -30.43
N GLU A 250 -36.61 19.78 -30.14
CA GLU A 250 -36.91 19.11 -28.86
C GLU A 250 -35.95 17.94 -28.58
N LYS A 251 -35.64 17.14 -29.61
CA LYS A 251 -34.66 16.06 -29.49
C LYS A 251 -33.25 16.56 -29.20
N VAL A 252 -32.84 17.68 -29.81
CA VAL A 252 -31.53 18.28 -29.55
C VAL A 252 -31.47 18.81 -28.12
N ASP A 253 -32.54 19.45 -27.63
CA ASP A 253 -32.61 20.02 -26.29
C ASP A 253 -32.48 18.92 -25.21
N ASN A 254 -33.23 17.82 -25.36
CA ASN A 254 -33.10 16.64 -24.49
C ASN A 254 -31.68 16.07 -24.51
N LYS A 255 -31.00 16.07 -25.67
CA LYS A 255 -29.64 15.55 -25.77
C LYS A 255 -28.61 16.48 -25.14
N VAL A 256 -28.83 17.80 -25.19
CA VAL A 256 -28.01 18.80 -24.51
C VAL A 256 -28.09 18.61 -22.99
N GLU A 257 -29.29 18.37 -22.45
CA GLU A 257 -29.49 18.07 -21.03
C GLU A 257 -28.75 16.80 -20.61
N GLU A 258 -28.92 15.70 -21.36
CA GLU A 258 -28.23 14.43 -21.10
C GLU A 258 -26.70 14.57 -21.12
N VAL A 259 -26.14 15.33 -22.07
CA VAL A 259 -24.69 15.60 -22.10
C VAL A 259 -24.27 16.47 -20.92
N GLY A 260 -25.09 17.45 -20.51
CA GLY A 260 -24.83 18.28 -19.33
C GLY A 260 -24.75 17.46 -18.04
N ASP A 261 -25.67 16.50 -17.85
CA ASP A 261 -25.63 15.59 -16.70
C ASP A 261 -24.39 14.69 -16.72
N ASN A 262 -24.02 14.13 -17.87
CA ASN A 262 -22.80 13.33 -18.02
C ASN A 262 -21.53 14.13 -17.68
N VAL A 263 -21.48 15.42 -18.04
CA VAL A 263 -20.36 16.30 -17.68
C VAL A 263 -20.28 16.51 -16.17
N LYS A 264 -21.43 16.71 -15.52
CA LYS A 264 -21.50 16.87 -14.06
C LYS A 264 -21.02 15.62 -13.33
N GLU A 265 -21.46 14.43 -13.75
CA GLU A 265 -20.99 13.15 -13.20
C GLU A 265 -19.49 12.93 -13.43
N SER A 266 -19.00 13.29 -14.62
CA SER A 266 -17.58 13.20 -14.94
C SER A 266 -16.75 14.10 -14.03
N LYS A 267 -17.21 15.33 -13.75
CA LYS A 267 -16.55 16.27 -12.84
C LYS A 267 -16.47 15.71 -11.42
N GLN A 268 -17.56 15.11 -10.92
CA GLN A 268 -17.57 14.47 -9.61
C GLN A 268 -16.60 13.28 -9.54
N SER A 269 -16.53 12.48 -10.61
CA SER A 269 -15.57 11.38 -10.72
C SER A 269 -14.13 11.88 -10.70
N THR A 270 -13.84 12.99 -11.38
CA THR A 270 -12.52 13.62 -11.37
C THR A 270 -12.12 14.15 -9.99
N LEU A 271 -13.05 14.73 -9.22
CA LEU A 271 -12.80 15.14 -7.84
C LEU A 271 -12.45 13.94 -6.93
N SER A 272 -13.19 12.84 -7.06
CA SER A 272 -12.89 11.60 -6.33
C SER A 272 -11.51 11.04 -6.71
N LEU A 273 -11.12 11.12 -7.98
CA LEU A 273 -9.77 10.70 -8.41
C LEU A 273 -8.67 11.57 -7.76
N GLN A 274 -8.92 12.87 -7.62
CA GLN A 274 -7.98 13.78 -6.96
C GLN A 274 -7.77 13.42 -5.49
N GLU A 275 -8.85 13.10 -4.76
CA GLU A 275 -8.76 12.62 -3.37
C GLU A 275 -8.00 11.29 -3.26
N GLN A 276 -8.17 10.38 -4.24
CA GLN A 276 -7.44 9.11 -4.27
C GLN A 276 -5.95 9.32 -4.50
N ILE A 277 -5.56 10.24 -5.39
CA ILE A 277 -4.15 10.59 -5.61
C ILE A 277 -3.51 11.12 -4.32
N GLU A 278 -4.20 11.97 -3.56
CA GLU A 278 -3.70 12.46 -2.28
C GLU A 278 -3.43 11.32 -1.29
N LYS A 279 -4.34 10.33 -1.22
CA LYS A 279 -4.13 9.13 -0.39
C LYS A 279 -2.94 8.30 -0.86
N ILE A 280 -2.74 8.14 -2.16
CA ILE A 280 -1.60 7.40 -2.71
C ILE A 280 -0.29 8.12 -2.37
N ASN A 281 -0.23 9.45 -2.48
CA ASN A 281 0.94 10.23 -2.07
C ASN A 281 1.30 9.97 -0.59
N ASN A 282 0.31 9.96 0.30
CA ASN A 282 0.54 9.66 1.70
C ASN A 282 1.05 8.23 1.91
N TYR A 283 0.50 7.23 1.20
CA TYR A 283 1.02 5.86 1.27
C TYR A 283 2.46 5.72 0.78
N VAL A 284 2.85 6.45 -0.27
CA VAL A 284 4.24 6.44 -0.74
C VAL A 284 5.16 6.98 0.35
N LYS A 285 4.78 8.09 0.99
CA LYS A 285 5.54 8.66 2.10
C LYS A 285 5.64 7.71 3.29
N ASP A 286 4.55 7.05 3.67
CA ASP A 286 4.53 6.09 4.77
C ASP A 286 5.47 4.89 4.47
N ILE A 287 5.50 4.41 3.22
CA ILE A 287 6.42 3.35 2.79
C ILE A 287 7.88 3.78 2.95
N GLU A 288 8.23 5.01 2.57
CA GLU A 288 9.59 5.53 2.73
C GLU A 288 10.00 5.61 4.21
N GLU A 289 9.10 6.07 5.09
CA GLU A 289 9.32 6.12 6.53
C GLU A 289 9.47 4.71 7.13
N GLU A 290 8.63 3.75 6.74
CA GLU A 290 8.72 2.36 7.19
C GLU A 290 10.03 1.69 6.79
N ILE A 291 10.54 1.95 5.58
CA ILE A 291 11.84 1.43 5.12
C ILE A 291 12.97 1.91 6.03
N GLN A 292 12.98 3.20 6.37
CA GLN A 292 14.00 3.77 7.26
C GLN A 292 13.92 3.16 8.67
N LEU A 293 12.72 3.02 9.22
CA LEU A 293 12.52 2.39 10.53
C LEU A 293 12.96 0.92 10.52
N ASN A 294 12.68 0.20 9.45
CA ASN A 294 13.08 -1.20 9.28
C ASN A 294 14.62 -1.35 9.20
N GLU A 295 15.31 -0.43 8.51
CA GLU A 295 16.77 -0.42 8.43
C GLU A 295 17.40 -0.13 9.80
N GLN A 296 16.90 0.88 10.53
CA GLN A 296 17.35 1.18 11.89
C GLN A 296 17.08 0.02 12.88
N GLY A 297 15.95 -0.66 12.73
CA GLY A 297 15.62 -1.83 13.53
C GLY A 297 16.60 -2.98 13.34
N ALA A 298 16.99 -3.24 12.08
CA ALA A 298 17.98 -4.26 11.76
C ALA A 298 19.37 -3.92 12.30
N GLU A 299 19.80 -2.67 12.20
CA GLU A 299 21.07 -2.19 12.75
C GLU A 299 21.13 -2.38 14.28
N LYS A 300 20.06 -2.02 15.00
CA LYS A 300 19.99 -2.25 16.46
C LYS A 300 20.09 -3.72 16.85
N VAL A 301 19.48 -4.64 16.08
CA VAL A 301 19.60 -6.08 16.33
C VAL A 301 21.03 -6.55 16.10
N HIS A 302 21.66 -6.08 15.02
CA HIS A 302 23.05 -6.39 14.71
C HIS A 302 23.99 -5.92 15.83
N ASP A 303 23.87 -4.66 16.27
CA ASP A 303 24.68 -4.09 17.34
C ASP A 303 24.49 -4.81 18.67
N ASN A 304 23.25 -5.19 19.01
CA ASN A 304 22.98 -5.92 20.25
C ASN A 304 23.62 -7.32 20.28
N LEU A 305 23.64 -7.99 19.13
CA LEU A 305 24.29 -9.29 19.02
C LEU A 305 25.82 -9.15 19.11
N MET A 306 26.37 -8.19 18.37
CA MET A 306 27.82 -8.06 18.21
C MET A 306 28.49 -7.41 19.43
N GLY A 307 27.95 -6.29 19.93
CA GLY A 307 28.55 -5.53 21.02
C GLY A 307 28.21 -6.03 22.42
N TYR A 308 27.01 -6.58 22.65
CA TYR A 308 26.64 -7.03 24.00
C TYR A 308 26.75 -8.54 24.15
N SER A 309 26.14 -9.33 23.27
CA SER A 309 25.97 -10.77 23.53
C SER A 309 27.26 -11.57 23.30
N LEU A 310 27.92 -11.35 22.15
CA LEU A 310 29.15 -12.06 21.80
C LEU A 310 30.33 -11.63 22.68
N GLU A 311 30.52 -10.32 22.88
CA GLU A 311 31.62 -9.80 23.71
C GLU A 311 31.49 -10.26 25.16
N TYR A 312 30.29 -10.18 25.74
CA TYR A 312 30.02 -10.65 27.10
C TYR A 312 30.30 -12.15 27.28
N LEU A 313 29.83 -13.00 26.36
CA LEU A 313 30.07 -14.43 26.47
C LEU A 313 31.54 -14.81 26.25
N ALA A 314 32.25 -14.08 25.39
CA ALA A 314 33.69 -14.26 25.21
C ALA A 314 34.45 -13.96 26.52
N GLN A 315 34.11 -12.85 27.20
CA GLN A 315 34.66 -12.50 28.51
C GLN A 315 34.33 -13.55 29.57
N LEU A 316 33.06 -13.98 29.66
CA LEU A 316 32.63 -15.02 30.59
C LEU A 316 33.38 -16.34 30.37
N LYS A 317 33.60 -16.74 29.10
CA LYS A 317 34.38 -17.93 28.76
C LYS A 317 35.81 -17.81 29.29
N GLU A 318 36.44 -16.64 29.13
CA GLU A 318 37.80 -16.39 29.60
C GLU A 318 37.88 -16.48 31.14
N GLU A 319 36.95 -15.84 31.85
CA GLU A 319 36.85 -15.90 33.31
C GLU A 319 36.67 -17.34 33.82
N VAL A 320 35.75 -18.11 33.23
CA VAL A 320 35.51 -19.52 33.59
C VAL A 320 36.76 -20.37 33.33
N THR A 321 37.46 -20.12 32.24
CA THR A 321 38.69 -20.86 31.89
C THR A 321 39.82 -20.53 32.88
N GLY A 322 39.96 -19.26 33.28
CA GLY A 322 40.92 -18.83 34.30
C GLY A 322 40.66 -19.50 35.65
N ALA A 323 39.44 -19.38 36.16
CA ALA A 323 39.05 -19.96 37.45
C ALA A 323 39.16 -21.50 37.48
N LEU A 324 38.85 -22.18 36.36
CA LEU A 324 39.05 -23.62 36.23
C LEU A 324 40.54 -23.99 36.38
N THR A 325 41.43 -23.20 35.77
CA THR A 325 42.88 -23.43 35.87
C THR A 325 43.37 -23.32 37.31
N GLU A 326 42.86 -22.34 38.07
CA GLU A 326 43.18 -22.18 39.50
C GLU A 326 42.65 -23.32 40.37
N ILE A 327 41.46 -23.82 40.08
CA ILE A 327 40.85 -24.95 40.81
C ILE A 327 41.59 -26.24 40.53
N VAL A 328 41.97 -26.51 39.27
CA VAL A 328 42.78 -27.68 38.92
C VAL A 328 44.12 -27.63 39.66
N ALA A 329 44.80 -26.48 39.67
CA ALA A 329 46.06 -26.31 40.40
C ALA A 329 45.88 -26.53 41.92
N SER A 330 44.79 -26.00 42.49
CA SER A 330 44.45 -26.20 43.91
C SER A 330 44.16 -27.66 44.22
N SER A 331 43.39 -28.34 43.37
CA SER A 331 43.04 -29.76 43.50
C SER A 331 44.30 -30.63 43.55
N GLN A 332 45.23 -30.41 42.61
CA GLN A 332 46.52 -31.11 42.57
C GLN A 332 47.34 -30.88 43.83
N TYR A 333 47.40 -29.63 44.32
CA TYR A 333 48.10 -29.30 45.57
C TYR A 333 47.50 -30.03 46.78
N TYR A 334 46.17 -30.07 46.90
CA TYR A 334 45.51 -30.81 47.99
C TYR A 334 45.72 -32.31 47.88
N GLU A 335 45.69 -32.88 46.68
CA GLU A 335 45.95 -34.30 46.47
C GLU A 335 47.38 -34.68 46.86
N GLU A 336 48.37 -33.87 46.47
CA GLU A 336 49.77 -34.09 46.82
C GLU A 336 50.01 -33.98 48.33
N THR A 337 49.43 -32.98 48.99
CA THR A 337 49.55 -32.82 50.44
C THR A 337 48.82 -33.91 51.24
N ILE A 338 47.68 -34.43 50.75
CA ILE A 338 47.03 -35.61 51.32
C ILE A 338 47.98 -36.81 51.21
N LYS A 339 48.61 -37.05 50.05
CA LYS A 339 49.61 -38.13 49.86
C LYS A 339 50.78 -37.99 50.84
N GLN A 340 51.32 -36.77 51.03
CA GLN A 340 52.40 -36.52 51.98
C GLN A 340 51.97 -36.78 53.44
N LEU A 341 50.77 -36.36 53.84
CA LEU A 341 50.24 -36.60 55.19
C LEU A 341 49.90 -38.08 55.42
N ASP A 342 49.38 -38.77 54.39
CA ASP A 342 49.16 -40.21 54.44
C ASP A 342 50.47 -40.98 54.53
N MET A 343 51.54 -40.54 53.86
CA MET A 343 52.88 -41.10 54.07
C MET A 343 53.32 -40.95 55.53
N ILE A 344 53.15 -39.77 56.14
CA ILE A 344 53.45 -39.54 57.56
C ILE A 344 52.62 -40.46 58.48
N ASN A 345 51.35 -40.72 58.11
CA ASN A 345 50.44 -41.60 58.87
C ASN A 345 50.70 -43.11 58.62
N GLN A 346 51.25 -43.47 57.46
CA GLN A 346 51.61 -44.83 57.05
C GLN A 346 53.08 -45.20 57.32
N TYR A 347 53.92 -44.28 57.82
CA TYR A 347 55.27 -44.60 58.24
C TYR A 347 55.24 -45.61 59.41
N LYS A 348 55.23 -46.88 59.03
CA LYS A 348 55.33 -48.05 59.89
C LYS A 348 56.16 -49.08 59.12
N VAL A 349 57.23 -49.54 59.77
CA VAL A 349 57.92 -50.80 59.48
C VAL A 349 58.82 -50.81 58.23
N LEU A 350 59.89 -50.01 58.24
CA LEU A 350 61.15 -50.37 57.54
C LEU A 350 62.38 -50.26 58.46
N GLY A 351 62.16 -50.56 59.75
CA GLY A 351 63.21 -50.74 60.74
C GLY A 351 63.34 -52.21 61.14
N ASN A 352 64.26 -52.93 60.50
CA ASN A 352 64.89 -54.19 60.92
C ASN A 352 64.03 -55.47 61.06
N SER A 353 64.15 -56.35 60.05
CA SER A 353 64.15 -57.80 60.27
C SER A 353 65.48 -58.42 59.80
N LYS A 354 66.43 -58.48 60.74
CA LYS A 354 67.56 -59.42 60.92
C LYS A 354 68.13 -60.13 59.67
N GLN A 355 69.41 -59.88 59.35
CA GLN A 355 70.56 -60.67 59.83
C GLN A 355 71.88 -59.95 59.58
#